data_AF-A0A9R1CAT5-F1
#
_entry.id   AF-A0A9R1CAT5-F1
#
_cell.length_a   1.000
_cell.length_b   1.000
_cell.length_c   1.000
_cell.angle_alpha   90.00
_cell.angle_beta   90.00
_cell.angle_gamma   90.00
#
_symmetry.space_group_name_H-M   'P 1'
#
loop_
_entity.id
_entity.type
_entity.pdbx_description
1 polymer ?
#
loop_
_entity_poly.entity_id
_entity_poly.type
_entity_poly.pdbx_seq_one_letter_code
_entity_poly.pdbx_strand_id
1 'polypeptide(L)'
;MKTKQGFNLRNVCGQDLIVAEGEENIDFSYIISMNESSAYLWTKLQQMDSFTVEDMAELILRVYDVDLDTAISDCETLAAQWAQIGIIEGDDVPKVSVTTINHVDMGDGNDDKKKEGDTVKHRSFFGRLFRRK
;
A
#
# COMPACT_ATOMS: atom_id res chain seq x y z
N MET A 1 -13.94 -7.23 -2.33
CA MET A 1 -12.81 -7.73 -1.48
C MET A 1 -12.93 -7.17 -0.06
N LYS A 2 -12.14 -7.62 0.93
CA LYS A 2 -12.15 -7.10 2.33
C LYS A 2 -10.79 -7.28 3.03
N THR A 3 -10.55 -6.55 4.12
CA THR A 3 -9.36 -6.76 4.97
C THR A 3 -9.46 -8.07 5.75
N LYS A 4 -8.34 -8.79 5.85
CA LYS A 4 -8.27 -10.03 6.61
C LYS A 4 -8.15 -9.75 8.11
N GLN A 5 -8.85 -10.55 8.92
CA GLN A 5 -8.80 -10.45 10.38
C GLN A 5 -7.43 -10.90 10.92
N GLY A 6 -7.05 -10.37 12.08
CA GLY A 6 -5.73 -10.64 12.68
C GLY A 6 -4.57 -9.84 12.08
N PHE A 7 -4.83 -8.78 11.31
CA PHE A 7 -3.82 -7.83 10.84
C PHE A 7 -4.15 -6.43 11.35
N ASN A 8 -3.32 -5.89 12.23
CA ASN A 8 -3.58 -4.63 12.93
C ASN A 8 -2.50 -3.58 12.65
N LEU A 9 -2.94 -2.33 12.45
CA LEU A 9 -2.06 -1.17 12.26
C LEU A 9 -1.56 -0.68 13.63
N ARG A 10 -0.24 -0.57 13.77
CA ARG A 10 0.44 -0.08 14.98
C ARG A 10 1.45 1.00 14.60
N ASN A 11 1.42 2.13 15.29
CA ASN A 11 2.48 3.13 15.19
C ASN A 11 3.63 2.74 16.12
N VAL A 12 4.84 2.57 15.58
CA VAL A 12 6.06 2.25 16.32
C VAL A 12 7.13 3.26 15.92
N CYS A 13 7.63 4.02 16.90
CA CYS A 13 8.65 5.06 16.68
C CYS A 13 8.29 6.08 15.56
N GLY A 14 7.00 6.36 15.34
CA GLY A 14 6.55 7.27 14.29
C GLY A 14 6.46 6.64 12.90
N GLN A 15 6.53 5.31 12.79
CA GLN A 15 6.26 4.56 11.56
C GLN A 15 5.03 3.69 11.74
N ASP A 16 4.16 3.63 10.73
CA ASP A 16 2.96 2.81 10.75
C ASP A 16 3.24 1.43 10.18
N LEU A 17 2.96 0.39 10.97
CA LEU A 17 3.26 -1.00 10.65
C LEU A 17 1.99 -1.84 10.74
N ILE A 18 1.73 -2.69 9.75
CA ILE A 18 0.82 -3.83 9.94
C ILE A 18 1.56 -4.93 10.66
N VAL A 19 0.92 -5.51 11.67
CA VAL A 19 1.42 -6.65 12.44
C VAL A 19 0.35 -7.74 12.46
N ALA A 20 0.77 -8.99 12.28
CA ALA A 20 -0.09 -10.15 12.43
C ALA A 20 -0.30 -10.50 13.92
N GLU A 21 -1.55 -10.65 14.32
CA GLU A 21 -1.99 -10.96 15.69
C GLU A 21 -2.88 -12.20 15.66
N GLY A 22 -2.41 -13.29 16.29
CA GLY A 22 -3.20 -14.50 16.53
C GLY A 22 -3.84 -14.50 17.92
N GLU A 23 -4.66 -15.52 18.22
CA GLU A 23 -5.43 -15.58 19.48
C GLU A 23 -4.57 -15.55 20.75
N GLU A 24 -3.33 -16.02 20.71
CA GLU A 24 -2.43 -16.09 21.88
C GLU A 24 -1.06 -15.40 21.69
N ASN A 25 -0.69 -14.98 20.48
CA ASN A 25 0.63 -14.40 20.20
C ASN A 25 0.63 -13.43 19.01
N ILE A 26 1.58 -12.48 19.04
CA ILE A 26 1.91 -11.57 17.95
C ILE A 26 2.98 -12.22 17.07
N ASP A 27 2.76 -12.30 15.75
CA ASP A 27 3.75 -12.81 14.79
C ASP A 27 4.47 -11.66 14.07
N PHE A 28 5.67 -11.35 14.56
CA PHE A 28 6.56 -10.33 13.99
C PHE A 28 7.24 -10.78 12.68
N SER A 29 7.02 -12.01 12.21
CA SER A 29 7.52 -12.49 10.91
C SER A 29 6.82 -11.80 9.74
N TYR A 30 5.63 -11.24 9.97
CA TYR A 30 4.79 -10.55 8.98
C TYR A 30 4.56 -9.07 9.37
N ILE A 31 5.65 -8.33 9.57
CA ILE A 31 5.61 -6.87 9.67
C ILE A 31 5.61 -6.27 8.27
N ILE A 32 4.65 -5.40 7.97
CA ILE A 32 4.57 -4.66 6.70
C ILE A 32 4.62 -3.17 7.03
N SER A 33 5.63 -2.46 6.52
CA SER A 33 5.68 -1.00 6.67
C SER A 33 4.65 -0.35 5.77
N MET A 34 3.83 0.53 6.34
CA MET A 34 2.89 1.36 5.62
C MET A 34 3.46 2.78 5.44
N ASN A 35 3.07 3.43 4.36
CA ASN A 35 3.20 4.88 4.22
C ASN A 35 1.90 5.55 4.69
N GLU A 36 1.90 6.88 4.81
CA GLU A 36 0.75 7.65 5.30
C GLU A 36 -0.54 7.35 4.52
N SER A 37 -0.47 7.27 3.18
CA SER A 37 -1.62 7.02 2.31
C SER A 37 -2.16 5.59 2.46
N SER A 38 -1.28 4.59 2.57
CA SER A 38 -1.66 3.19 2.74
C SER A 38 -2.14 2.88 4.16
N ALA A 39 -1.58 3.54 5.19
CA ALA A 39 -2.05 3.50 6.57
C ALA A 39 -3.44 4.16 6.72
N TYR A 40 -3.65 5.32 6.09
CA TYR A 40 -4.95 5.98 6.00
C TYR A 40 -5.99 5.07 5.35
N LEU A 41 -5.69 4.50 4.17
CA LEU A 41 -6.57 3.56 3.50
C LEU A 41 -6.89 2.37 4.39
N TRP A 42 -5.89 1.68 4.91
CA TRP A 42 -6.08 0.51 5.78
C TRP A 42 -7.02 0.80 6.97
N THR A 43 -6.82 1.95 7.63
CA THR A 43 -7.65 2.40 8.77
C THR A 43 -9.12 2.61 8.39
N LYS A 44 -9.41 3.03 7.16
CA LYS A 44 -10.77 3.20 6.64
C LYS A 44 -11.39 1.89 6.18
N LEU A 45 -10.61 1.06 5.50
CA LEU A 45 -11.06 -0.21 4.92
C LEU A 45 -11.33 -1.28 5.99
N GLN A 46 -10.61 -1.26 7.12
CA GLN A 46 -10.93 -2.08 8.30
C GLN A 46 -12.32 -1.79 8.91
N GLN A 47 -12.93 -0.65 8.59
CA GLN A 47 -14.27 -0.26 9.08
C GLN A 47 -15.39 -0.67 8.11
N MET A 48 -15.05 -1.37 7.02
CA MET A 48 -15.96 -1.80 5.96
C MET A 48 -16.00 -3.33 5.91
N ASP A 49 -17.20 -3.91 5.80
CA ASP A 49 -17.35 -5.38 5.62
C ASP A 49 -16.75 -5.86 4.29
N SER A 50 -16.78 -4.99 3.28
CA SER A 50 -16.19 -5.20 1.95
C SER A 50 -15.97 -3.86 1.22
N PHE A 51 -15.03 -3.84 0.28
CA PHE A 51 -14.69 -2.70 -0.58
C PHE A 51 -14.21 -3.17 -1.96
N THR A 52 -14.17 -2.24 -2.92
CA THR A 52 -13.56 -2.38 -4.26
C THR A 52 -12.36 -1.45 -4.44
N VAL A 53 -11.74 -1.44 -5.63
CA VAL A 53 -10.66 -0.51 -5.97
C VAL A 53 -11.18 0.93 -6.06
N GLU A 54 -12.40 1.10 -6.57
CA GLU A 54 -13.08 2.39 -6.70
C GLU A 54 -13.34 3.01 -5.31
N ASP A 55 -13.74 2.22 -4.31
CA ASP A 55 -13.86 2.68 -2.92
C ASP A 55 -12.52 3.19 -2.37
N MET A 56 -11.41 2.51 -2.68
CA MET A 56 -10.07 2.94 -2.30
C MET A 56 -9.68 4.26 -2.99
N ALA A 57 -9.96 4.38 -4.29
CA ALA A 57 -9.69 5.60 -5.05
C ALA A 57 -10.53 6.79 -4.54
N GLU A 58 -11.81 6.59 -4.23
CA GLU A 58 -12.66 7.60 -3.58
C GLU A 58 -12.10 8.06 -2.24
N LEU A 59 -11.59 7.14 -1.42
CA LEU A 59 -10.97 7.49 -0.14
C LEU A 59 -9.72 8.33 -0.33
N ILE A 60 -8.87 8.02 -1.32
CA ILE A 60 -7.68 8.82 -1.68
C ILE A 60 -8.09 10.23 -2.15
N LEU A 61 -9.05 10.34 -3.08
CA LEU A 61 -9.50 11.61 -3.64
C LEU A 61 -10.13 12.58 -2.61
N ARG A 62 -10.57 12.08 -1.45
CA ARG A 62 -11.09 12.90 -0.35
C ARG A 62 -10.01 13.59 0.49
N VAL A 63 -8.75 13.13 0.39
CA VAL A 63 -7.62 13.65 1.19
C VAL A 63 -6.41 14.09 0.36
N TYR A 64 -6.31 13.67 -0.90
CA TYR A 64 -5.25 14.04 -1.83
C TYR A 64 -5.82 14.63 -3.12
N ASP A 65 -5.19 15.71 -3.61
CA ASP A 65 -5.50 16.34 -4.90
C ASP A 65 -4.76 15.60 -6.01
N VAL A 66 -5.38 14.53 -6.52
CA VAL A 66 -4.90 13.66 -7.60
C VAL A 66 -6.03 13.40 -8.60
N ASP A 67 -5.70 12.99 -9.83
CA ASP A 67 -6.70 12.57 -10.80
C ASP A 67 -7.23 11.16 -10.50
N LEU A 68 -8.49 10.91 -10.90
CA LEU A 68 -9.19 9.63 -10.66
C LEU A 68 -8.47 8.45 -11.32
N ASP A 69 -7.96 8.61 -12.54
CA ASP A 69 -7.29 7.54 -13.28
C ASP A 69 -5.99 7.10 -12.57
N THR A 70 -5.20 8.05 -12.08
CA THR A 70 -4.02 7.77 -11.24
C THR A 70 -4.42 7.16 -9.90
N ALA A 71 -5.44 7.68 -9.23
CA ALA A 71 -5.92 7.14 -7.95
C ALA A 71 -6.37 5.67 -8.09
N ILE A 72 -7.12 5.34 -9.15
CA ILE A 72 -7.51 3.95 -9.47
C ILE A 72 -6.27 3.10 -9.73
N SER A 73 -5.38 3.49 -10.65
CA SER A 73 -4.19 2.70 -11.00
C SER A 73 -3.26 2.47 -9.80
N ASP A 74 -3.14 3.45 -8.92
CA ASP A 74 -2.36 3.32 -7.69
C ASP A 74 -3.05 2.37 -6.70
N CYS A 75 -4.38 2.44 -6.54
CA CYS A 75 -5.15 1.54 -5.70
C CYS A 75 -5.21 0.10 -6.22
N GLU A 76 -5.26 -0.12 -7.55
CA GLU A 76 -5.13 -1.45 -8.17
C GLU A 76 -3.80 -2.09 -7.79
N THR A 77 -2.71 -1.33 -7.92
CA THR A 77 -1.35 -1.78 -7.59
C THR A 77 -1.23 -2.12 -6.10
N LEU A 78 -1.78 -1.28 -5.23
CA LEU A 78 -1.76 -1.50 -3.78
C LEU A 78 -2.61 -2.73 -3.38
N ALA A 79 -3.80 -2.88 -3.95
CA ALA A 79 -4.66 -4.04 -3.72
C ALA A 79 -4.00 -5.33 -4.20
N ALA A 80 -3.32 -5.31 -5.35
CA ALA A 80 -2.55 -6.45 -5.85
C ALA A 80 -1.37 -6.83 -4.92
N GLN A 81 -0.66 -5.86 -4.35
CA GLN A 81 0.39 -6.10 -3.35
C GLN A 81 -0.18 -6.71 -2.06
N TRP A 82 -1.28 -6.15 -1.55
CA TRP A 82 -1.96 -6.66 -0.35
C TRP A 82 -2.53 -8.07 -0.54
N ALA A 83 -3.02 -8.38 -1.74
CA ALA A 83 -3.42 -9.72 -2.15
C ALA A 83 -2.22 -10.69 -2.15
N GLN A 84 -1.08 -10.25 -2.69
CA GLN A 84 0.15 -11.04 -2.77
C GLN A 84 0.72 -11.38 -1.39
N ILE A 85 0.63 -10.45 -0.43
CA ILE A 85 1.08 -10.65 0.96
C ILE A 85 0.01 -11.39 1.79
N GLY A 86 -1.25 -11.46 1.31
CA GLY A 86 -2.33 -12.22 1.93
C GLY A 86 -3.04 -11.50 3.09
N ILE A 87 -3.01 -10.15 3.10
CA ILE A 87 -3.67 -9.31 4.12
C ILE A 87 -5.09 -8.85 3.72
N ILE A 88 -5.50 -9.12 2.49
CA ILE A 88 -6.89 -8.98 2.02
C ILE A 88 -7.41 -10.30 1.48
N GLU A 89 -8.74 -10.48 1.48
CA GLU A 89 -9.42 -11.70 1.05
C GLU A 89 -10.78 -11.40 0.38
N GLY A 90 -11.38 -12.41 -0.26
CA GLY A 90 -12.66 -12.32 -0.98
C GLY A 90 -12.55 -12.63 -2.48
N ASP A 91 -13.69 -12.72 -3.17
CA ASP A 91 -13.75 -13.19 -4.56
C ASP A 91 -13.22 -12.18 -5.59
N ASP A 92 -13.34 -10.88 -5.30
CA ASP A 92 -12.87 -9.78 -6.18
C ASP A 92 -11.40 -9.41 -5.98
N VAL A 93 -10.63 -10.20 -5.22
CA VAL A 93 -9.21 -9.92 -4.96
C VAL A 93 -8.39 -10.10 -6.25
N PRO A 94 -7.49 -9.15 -6.60
CA PRO A 94 -6.64 -9.27 -7.78
C PRO A 94 -5.81 -10.57 -7.79
N LYS A 95 -6.00 -11.41 -8.81
CA LYS A 95 -5.36 -12.72 -8.94
C LYS A 95 -3.93 -12.61 -9.48
N VAL A 96 -3.01 -12.17 -8.62
CA VAL A 96 -1.58 -12.15 -8.91
C VAL A 96 -0.98 -13.57 -8.91
N SER A 97 -0.33 -13.94 -10.01
CA SER A 97 0.39 -15.22 -10.13
C SER A 97 1.78 -15.14 -9.49
N VAL A 98 2.13 -16.19 -8.75
CA VAL A 98 3.27 -16.18 -7.81
C VAL A 98 4.62 -16.05 -8.53
N THR A 99 5.46 -15.13 -8.06
CA THR A 99 6.93 -15.24 -8.12
C THR A 99 7.52 -14.71 -6.81
N THR A 100 8.44 -15.48 -6.25
CA THR A 100 9.07 -15.39 -4.92
C THR A 100 9.21 -13.97 -4.34
N ILE A 101 8.49 -13.69 -3.24
CA ILE A 101 8.82 -12.56 -2.36
C ILE A 101 9.91 -13.00 -1.38
N ASN A 102 11.17 -12.67 -1.70
CA ASN A 102 12.19 -12.54 -0.67
C ASN A 102 12.27 -11.05 -0.28
N HIS A 103 11.81 -10.72 0.92
CA HIS A 103 12.02 -9.44 1.61
C HIS A 103 11.70 -8.16 0.80
N VAL A 104 10.42 -7.73 0.81
CA VAL A 104 10.06 -6.40 0.29
C VAL A 104 10.49 -5.32 1.27
N ASP A 105 11.75 -4.93 1.21
CA ASP A 105 12.20 -3.69 1.84
C ASP A 105 11.72 -2.50 0.99
N MET A 106 10.63 -1.86 1.42
CA MET A 106 10.16 -0.61 0.83
C MET A 106 10.96 0.58 1.43
N GLY A 107 12.29 0.56 1.26
CA GLY A 107 13.27 1.27 2.12
C GLY A 107 14.43 2.06 1.48
N ASP A 108 14.41 2.27 0.16
CA ASP A 108 15.06 3.34 -0.65
C ASP A 108 16.59 3.64 -0.73
N GLY A 109 16.97 4.08 -1.94
CA GLY A 109 18.30 4.63 -2.28
C GLY A 109 18.25 5.70 -3.40
N ASN A 110 19.00 6.80 -3.21
CA ASN A 110 19.07 7.97 -4.08
C ASN A 110 20.51 8.51 -4.14
N ASP A 111 20.97 8.90 -5.33
CA ASP A 111 22.07 9.85 -5.44
C ASP A 111 21.79 10.89 -6.54
N ASP A 112 22.30 12.09 -6.31
CA ASP A 112 22.05 13.28 -7.10
C ASP A 112 22.94 13.32 -8.35
N LYS A 113 22.35 13.68 -9.50
CA LYS A 113 23.09 14.42 -10.53
C LYS A 113 22.19 15.26 -11.42
N LYS A 114 22.24 16.56 -11.13
CA LYS A 114 21.66 17.69 -11.85
C LYS A 114 22.09 17.73 -13.33
N LYS A 115 21.12 17.83 -14.26
CA LYS A 115 21.21 18.56 -15.55
C LYS A 115 19.86 18.68 -16.24
N GLU A 116 19.31 19.90 -16.18
CA GLU A 116 18.78 20.70 -17.29
C GLU A 116 18.49 19.99 -18.62
N GLY A 117 17.22 20.02 -19.07
CA GLY A 117 16.79 19.52 -20.37
C GLY A 117 15.28 19.25 -20.44
N ASP A 118 14.67 19.62 -21.56
CA ASP A 118 13.22 19.59 -21.83
C ASP A 118 12.58 18.18 -21.82
N THR A 119 11.24 18.14 -21.95
CA THR A 119 10.32 16.98 -21.99
C THR A 119 9.80 16.46 -20.63
N VAL A 120 8.55 16.83 -20.32
CA VAL A 120 7.80 16.39 -19.13
C VAL A 120 7.38 14.92 -19.26
N LYS A 121 8.17 14.02 -18.67
CA LYS A 121 7.80 12.60 -18.52
C LYS A 121 6.81 12.45 -17.37
N HIS A 122 5.59 12.00 -17.67
CA HIS A 122 4.59 11.60 -16.68
C HIS A 122 5.17 10.45 -15.84
N ARG A 123 5.55 10.73 -14.58
CA ARG A 123 6.05 9.72 -13.63
C ARG A 123 4.96 9.46 -12.60
N SER A 124 4.49 8.21 -12.57
CA SER A 124 3.51 7.68 -11.62
C SER A 124 3.88 8.03 -10.18
N PHE A 125 2.88 8.25 -9.34
CA PHE A 125 2.98 8.76 -7.98
C PHE A 125 3.93 7.93 -7.11
N PHE A 126 3.82 6.61 -7.16
CA PHE A 126 4.74 5.68 -6.48
C PHE A 126 6.22 5.86 -6.84
N GLY A 127 6.54 6.26 -8.08
CA GLY A 127 7.92 6.55 -8.50
C GLY A 127 8.54 7.77 -7.83
N ARG A 128 7.74 8.59 -7.13
CA ARG A 128 8.17 9.66 -6.24
C ARG A 128 8.26 9.24 -4.76
N LEU A 129 7.52 8.21 -4.36
CA LEU A 129 7.42 7.75 -2.97
C LEU A 129 8.51 6.71 -2.61
N PHE A 130 8.97 5.90 -3.57
CA PHE A 130 10.01 4.88 -3.37
C PHE A 130 11.43 5.38 -3.74
N ARG A 131 11.83 6.60 -3.30
CA ARG A 131 13.11 7.20 -3.75
C ARG A 131 13.77 8.28 -2.83
N ARG A 132 13.73 8.17 -1.49
CA ARG A 132 14.71 8.85 -0.60
C ARG A 132 16.04 8.04 -0.59
N LYS A 133 16.93 8.26 0.38
CA LYS A 133 18.00 9.26 0.31
C LYS A 133 19.34 8.63 0.59
#